data_AF-A0A353T3Q9-F1
#
_entry.id   AF-A0A353T3Q9-F1
#
_cell.length_a   1.000
_cell.length_b   1.000
_cell.length_c   1.000
_cell.angle_alpha   90.00
_cell.angle_beta   90.00
_cell.angle_gamma   90.00
#
_symmetry.space_group_name_H-M   'P 1'
#
loop_
_entity.id
_entity.type
_entity.pdbx_description
1 polymer ?
#
loop_
_entity_poly.entity_id
_entity_poly.type
_entity_poly.pdbx_seq_one_letter_code
_entity_poly.pdbx_strand_id
1 'polypeptide(L)'
;SVNMPCFNCIWQGDANEMALRALLHTASPAERMNITGPETVSVRFAATELGKLLHKQVRFEGEESDSAFLNNSSKAMKTFGYPSVSLRTMLQWQAEWTLSGGRTLNKPTHFEERKGKY
;
A
#
# COMPACT_ATOMS: atom_id res chain seq x y z
N SER A 1 4.49 7.90 13.18
CA SER A 1 5.68 7.11 13.59
C SER A 1 6.42 6.44 12.43
N VAL A 2 7.72 6.13 12.57
CA VAL A 2 8.50 5.27 11.63
C VAL A 2 8.78 3.85 12.17
N ASN A 3 8.13 3.46 13.27
CA ASN A 3 8.32 2.14 13.87
C ASN A 3 7.95 0.96 12.93
N MET A 4 7.07 1.20 11.95
CA MET A 4 6.91 0.32 10.79
C MET A 4 7.80 0.85 9.66
N PRO A 5 8.92 0.17 9.32
CA PRO A 5 9.92 0.75 8.42
C PRO A 5 9.49 0.68 6.95
N CYS A 6 8.72 -0.34 6.59
CA CYS A 6 8.29 -0.57 5.22
C CYS A 6 6.94 -1.28 5.11
N PHE A 7 6.35 -1.22 3.93
CA PHE A 7 5.07 -1.83 3.60
C PHE A 7 5.01 -2.22 2.12
N ASN A 8 4.08 -3.10 1.76
CA ASN A 8 3.67 -3.29 0.37
C ASN A 8 2.39 -2.49 0.10
N CYS A 9 2.25 -1.91 -1.09
CA CYS A 9 1.05 -1.16 -1.47
C CYS A 9 0.77 -1.33 -2.96
N ILE A 10 -0.51 -1.39 -3.31
CA ILE A 10 -1.00 -1.46 -4.69
C ILE A 10 -2.12 -0.44 -4.86
N TRP A 11 -2.31 0.03 -6.08
CA TRP A 11 -3.43 0.90 -6.40
C TRP A 11 -4.76 0.16 -6.27
N GLN A 12 -5.77 0.86 -5.76
CA GLN A 12 -7.07 0.24 -5.48
C GLN A 12 -7.74 -0.31 -6.74
N GLY A 13 -7.54 0.32 -7.90
CA GLY A 13 -8.08 -0.18 -9.16
C GLY A 13 -7.48 -1.53 -9.56
N ASP A 14 -6.15 -1.69 -9.44
CA ASP A 14 -5.48 -2.97 -9.70
C ASP A 14 -5.93 -4.05 -8.70
N ALA A 15 -6.03 -3.71 -7.40
CA ALA A 15 -6.52 -4.64 -6.39
C ALA A 15 -7.96 -5.13 -6.68
N ASN A 16 -8.84 -4.24 -7.10
CA ASN A 16 -10.22 -4.57 -7.44
C ASN A 16 -10.31 -5.42 -8.72
N GLU A 17 -9.51 -5.09 -9.74
CA GLU A 17 -9.43 -5.86 -10.98
C GLU A 17 -8.97 -7.31 -10.70
N MET A 18 -7.91 -7.45 -9.91
CA MET A 18 -7.38 -8.76 -9.51
C MET A 18 -8.40 -9.55 -8.67
N ALA A 19 -9.11 -8.89 -7.75
CA ALA A 19 -10.16 -9.53 -6.95
C ALA A 19 -11.30 -10.06 -7.81
N LEU A 20 -11.72 -9.33 -8.85
CA LEU A 20 -12.74 -9.79 -9.79
C LEU A 20 -12.24 -10.98 -10.61
N ARG A 21 -11.02 -10.91 -11.16
CA ARG A 21 -10.43 -12.02 -11.93
C ARG A 21 -10.10 -13.24 -11.08
N ALA A 22 -9.89 -13.08 -9.78
CA ALA A 22 -9.67 -14.19 -8.86
C ALA A 22 -10.85 -15.19 -8.82
N LEU A 23 -12.06 -14.75 -9.20
CA LEU A 23 -13.22 -15.64 -9.37
C LEU A 23 -12.98 -16.76 -10.39
N LEU A 24 -12.11 -16.54 -11.39
CA LEU A 24 -11.72 -17.56 -12.38
C LEU A 24 -10.74 -18.59 -11.81
N HIS A 25 -10.21 -18.36 -10.62
CA HIS A 25 -9.20 -19.19 -9.97
C HIS A 25 -9.71 -19.84 -8.67
N THR A 26 -11.02 -19.84 -8.43
CA THR A 26 -11.61 -20.52 -7.29
C THR A 26 -11.42 -22.03 -7.40
N ALA A 27 -11.09 -22.69 -6.28
CA ALA A 27 -10.86 -24.13 -6.22
C ALA A 27 -11.39 -24.72 -4.92
N SER A 28 -11.51 -26.05 -4.88
CA SER A 28 -11.73 -26.84 -3.66
C SER A 28 -10.61 -27.88 -3.55
N PRO A 29 -9.70 -27.76 -2.55
CA PRO A 29 -9.65 -26.75 -1.49
C PRO A 29 -9.35 -25.32 -2.00
N ALA A 30 -9.66 -24.32 -1.17
CA ALA A 30 -9.57 -22.91 -1.54
C ALA A 30 -8.16 -22.51 -2.00
N GLU A 31 -8.10 -21.87 -3.17
CA GLU A 31 -6.88 -21.26 -3.68
C GLU A 31 -6.56 -19.97 -2.92
N ARG A 32 -5.30 -19.82 -2.48
CA ARG A 32 -4.86 -18.67 -1.68
C ARG A 32 -3.78 -17.87 -2.40
N MET A 33 -3.89 -16.55 -2.33
CA MET A 33 -2.96 -15.59 -2.90
C MET A 33 -2.98 -14.27 -2.11
N ASN A 34 -1.81 -13.67 -1.90
CA ASN A 34 -1.71 -12.34 -1.32
C ASN A 34 -1.84 -11.29 -2.43
N ILE A 35 -2.78 -10.36 -2.29
CA ILE A 35 -2.98 -9.25 -3.22
C ILE A 35 -2.38 -7.98 -2.62
N THR A 36 -1.24 -7.56 -3.16
CA THR A 36 -0.55 -6.30 -2.82
C THR A 36 0.49 -6.00 -3.90
N GLY A 37 1.16 -4.85 -3.78
CA GLY A 37 2.24 -4.47 -4.68
C GLY A 37 3.46 -5.37 -4.46
N PRO A 38 4.20 -5.73 -5.52
CA PRO A 38 5.39 -6.57 -5.40
C PRO A 38 6.58 -5.84 -4.74
N GLU A 39 6.58 -4.51 -4.72
CA GLU A 39 7.66 -3.72 -4.13
C GLU A 39 7.52 -3.57 -2.60
N THR A 40 8.67 -3.60 -1.92
CA THR A 40 8.81 -3.14 -0.54
C THR A 40 9.07 -1.64 -0.52
N VAL A 41 8.16 -0.88 0.07
CA VAL A 41 8.20 0.58 0.11
C VAL A 41 8.62 1.06 1.49
N SER A 42 9.66 1.90 1.56
CA SER A 42 10.04 2.56 2.81
C SER A 42 9.00 3.61 3.22
N VAL A 43 8.56 3.58 4.48
CA VAL A 43 7.66 4.59 5.06
C VAL A 43 8.30 5.96 5.01
N ARG A 44 9.57 6.07 5.40
CA ARG A 44 10.32 7.33 5.35
C ARG A 44 10.37 7.90 3.94
N PHE A 45 10.65 7.07 2.95
CA PHE A 45 10.67 7.48 1.54
C PHE A 45 9.30 8.02 1.11
N ALA A 46 8.23 7.22 1.27
CA ALA A 46 6.90 7.60 0.83
C ALA A 46 6.40 8.88 1.52
N ALA A 47 6.62 9.00 2.84
CA ALA A 47 6.27 10.19 3.60
C ALA A 47 7.05 11.43 3.14
N THR A 48 8.36 11.29 2.89
CA THR A 48 9.20 12.38 2.39
C THR A 48 8.75 12.87 1.03
N GLU A 49 8.45 11.95 0.10
CA GLU A 49 7.96 12.31 -1.23
C GLU A 49 6.59 12.99 -1.17
N LEU A 50 5.66 12.49 -0.35
CA LEU A 50 4.38 13.17 -0.12
C LEU A 50 4.56 14.56 0.50
N GLY A 51 5.48 14.72 1.46
CA GLY A 51 5.78 16.03 2.05
C GLY A 51 6.25 17.05 1.01
N LYS A 52 7.12 16.64 0.09
CA LYS A 52 7.55 17.48 -1.04
C LYS A 52 6.36 17.87 -1.92
N LEU A 53 5.53 16.91 -2.32
CA LEU A 53 4.36 17.13 -3.19
C LEU A 53 3.30 18.02 -2.53
N LEU A 54 3.16 17.92 -1.20
CA LEU A 54 2.19 18.70 -0.41
C LEU A 54 2.75 20.04 0.10
N HIS A 55 4.01 20.37 -0.22
CA HIS A 55 4.72 21.54 0.31
C HIS A 55 4.72 21.61 1.85
N LYS A 56 4.88 20.46 2.51
CA LYS A 56 4.90 20.34 3.98
C LYS A 56 6.20 19.68 4.46
N GLN A 57 6.79 20.26 5.50
CA GLN A 57 7.93 19.66 6.17
C GLN A 57 7.48 18.40 6.92
N VAL A 58 8.12 17.26 6.61
CA VAL A 58 7.86 16.00 7.30
C VAL A 58 8.68 15.95 8.58
N ARG A 59 8.05 15.55 9.68
CA ARG A 59 8.71 15.24 10.95
C ARG A 59 8.47 13.78 11.26
N PHE A 60 9.53 13.09 11.66
CA PHE A 60 9.48 11.69 12.02
C PHE A 60 9.66 11.53 13.53
N GLU A 61 8.98 10.54 14.08
CA GLU A 61 9.07 10.13 15.49
C GLU A 61 9.30 8.61 15.54
N GLY A 62 9.98 8.15 16.60
CA GLY A 62 10.37 6.76 16.76
C GLY A 62 11.59 6.37 15.92
N GLU A 63 11.93 5.09 15.97
CA GLU A 63 13.07 4.49 15.25
C GLU A 63 12.54 3.38 14.34
N GLU A 64 13.18 3.22 13.18
CA GLU A 64 12.82 2.16 12.24
C GLU A 64 13.12 0.80 12.89
N SER A 65 12.11 -0.07 12.96
CA SER A 65 12.26 -1.40 13.54
C SER A 65 13.06 -2.32 12.62
N ASP A 66 13.77 -3.29 13.20
CA ASP A 66 14.48 -4.32 12.43
C ASP A 66 13.57 -5.29 11.66
N SER A 67 12.24 -5.21 11.83
CA SER A 67 11.28 -6.09 11.19
C SER A 67 10.03 -5.35 10.70
N ALA A 68 9.43 -5.88 9.63
CA ALA A 68 8.19 -5.38 9.03
C ALA A 68 7.24 -6.53 8.67
N PHE A 69 5.94 -6.23 8.65
CA PHE A 69 4.93 -7.16 8.14
C PHE A 69 4.76 -6.93 6.63
N LEU A 70 5.36 -7.82 5.84
CA LEU A 70 5.31 -7.80 4.38
C LEU A 70 4.62 -9.05 3.85
N ASN A 71 4.04 -8.94 2.66
CA ASN A 71 3.39 -10.03 1.96
C ASN A 71 4.20 -10.43 0.73
N ASN A 72 4.24 -11.73 0.45
CA ASN A 72 4.75 -12.23 -0.82
C ASN A 72 3.59 -12.35 -1.83
N SER A 73 3.57 -11.46 -2.83
CA SER A 73 2.55 -11.40 -3.89
C SER A 73 2.98 -12.07 -5.21
N SER A 74 4.12 -12.79 -5.24
CA SER A 74 4.67 -13.41 -6.47
C SER A 74 3.67 -14.27 -7.23
N LYS A 75 2.81 -15.00 -6.52
CA LYS A 75 1.73 -15.79 -7.12
C LYS A 75 0.69 -14.94 -7.82
N ALA A 76 0.24 -13.84 -7.20
CA ALA A 76 -0.69 -12.91 -7.82
C ALA A 76 -0.07 -12.25 -9.06
N MET A 77 1.21 -11.86 -8.99
CA MET A 77 1.93 -11.27 -10.12
C MET A 77 2.05 -12.24 -11.31
N LYS A 78 2.33 -13.52 -11.02
CA LYS A 78 2.37 -14.57 -12.05
C LYS A 78 1.00 -14.78 -12.71
N THR A 79 -0.09 -14.73 -11.93
CA THR A 79 -1.43 -15.01 -12.41
C THR A 79 -2.07 -13.82 -13.15
N PHE A 80 -1.95 -12.61 -12.61
CA PHE A 80 -2.67 -11.43 -13.09
C PHE A 80 -1.79 -10.44 -13.86
N GLY A 81 -0.47 -10.54 -13.71
CA GLY A 81 0.49 -9.57 -14.23
C GLY A 81 0.93 -8.56 -13.16
N TYR A 82 1.81 -7.65 -13.58
CA TYR A 82 2.34 -6.58 -12.74
C TYR A 82 1.31 -5.44 -12.59
N PRO A 83 1.27 -4.70 -11.47
CA PRO A 83 0.36 -3.56 -11.31
C PRO A 83 0.54 -2.51 -12.40
N SER A 84 -0.56 -1.93 -12.86
CA SER A 84 -0.55 -0.92 -13.93
C SER A 84 -0.16 0.47 -13.44
N VAL A 85 -0.35 0.75 -12.14
CA VAL A 85 -0.05 2.05 -11.53
C VAL A 85 1.14 1.96 -10.57
N SER A 86 2.17 2.76 -10.84
CA SER A 86 3.36 2.81 -10.00
C SER A 86 3.11 3.51 -8.65
N LEU A 87 3.93 3.20 -7.64
CA LEU A 87 3.92 3.93 -6.37
C LEU A 87 4.04 5.45 -6.57
N ARG A 88 4.94 5.90 -7.45
CA ARG A 88 5.18 7.33 -7.66
C ARG A 88 3.94 8.04 -8.18
N THR A 89 3.22 7.40 -9.11
CA THR A 89 1.94 7.88 -9.64
C THR A 89 0.89 7.94 -8.54
N MET A 90 0.80 6.90 -7.69
CA MET A 90 -0.13 6.92 -6.55
C MET A 90 0.14 8.08 -5.58
N LEU A 91 1.41 8.36 -5.26
CA LEU A 91 1.78 9.48 -4.38
C LEU A 91 1.40 10.83 -4.99
N GLN A 92 1.65 11.02 -6.30
CA GLN A 92 1.27 12.23 -7.03
C GLN A 92 -0.24 12.47 -7.01
N TRP A 93 -1.03 11.47 -7.43
CA TRP A 93 -2.49 11.59 -7.44
C TRP A 93 -3.06 11.82 -6.04
N GLN A 94 -2.50 11.17 -5.01
CA GLN A 94 -2.95 11.37 -3.64
C GLN A 94 -2.67 12.80 -3.14
N ALA A 95 -1.52 13.37 -3.50
CA ALA A 95 -1.18 14.75 -3.17
C ALA A 95 -2.10 15.74 -3.91
N GLU A 96 -2.29 15.55 -5.21
CA GLU A 96 -3.19 16.38 -6.04
C GLU A 96 -4.63 16.36 -5.53
N TRP A 97 -5.16 15.18 -5.19
CA TRP A 97 -6.49 15.04 -4.60
C TRP A 97 -6.63 15.84 -3.30
N THR A 98 -5.62 15.74 -2.43
CA THR A 98 -5.58 16.48 -1.16
C THR A 98 -5.52 17.99 -1.37
N LEU A 99 -4.64 18.46 -2.26
CA LEU A 99 -4.49 19.88 -2.58
C LEU A 99 -5.73 20.49 -3.24
N SER A 100 -6.47 19.67 -4.00
CA SER A 100 -7.72 20.06 -4.65
C SER A 100 -8.92 20.10 -3.70
N GLY A 101 -8.73 19.88 -2.40
CA GLY A 101 -9.83 19.82 -1.42
C GLY A 101 -10.73 18.60 -1.59
N GLY A 102 -10.19 17.52 -2.16
CA GLY A 102 -10.93 16.29 -2.41
C GLY A 102 -11.53 15.69 -1.13
N ARG A 103 -12.69 15.04 -1.27
CA ARG A 103 -13.39 14.44 -0.14
C ARG A 103 -12.52 13.36 0.51
N THR A 104 -12.45 13.39 1.84
CA THR A 104 -11.88 12.34 2.68
C THR A 104 -12.99 11.66 3.48
N LEU A 105 -12.86 10.35 3.70
CA LEU A 105 -13.75 9.59 4.57
C LEU A 105 -13.30 9.62 6.04
N ASN A 106 -12.08 10.10 6.33
CA ASN A 106 -11.47 10.14 7.66
C ASN A 106 -11.61 8.82 8.45
N LYS A 107 -11.62 7.69 7.73
CA LYS A 107 -11.65 6.38 8.36
C LYS A 107 -10.26 6.04 8.89
N PRO A 108 -10.16 5.44 10.09
CA PRO A 108 -8.87 4.98 10.61
C PRO A 108 -8.30 3.91 9.67
N THR A 109 -7.01 4.01 9.36
CA THR A 109 -6.31 3.08 8.46
C THR A 109 -5.74 1.87 9.19
N HIS A 110 -5.62 1.95 10.53
CA HIS A 110 -4.92 0.97 11.37
C HIS A 110 -3.49 0.62 10.90
N PHE A 111 -2.88 1.49 10.09
CA PHE A 111 -1.57 1.25 9.48
C PHE A 111 -0.45 1.05 10.52
N GLU A 112 -0.52 1.72 11.66
CA GLU A 112 0.50 1.65 12.72
C GLU A 112 0.27 0.49 13.72
N GLU A 113 -0.82 -0.27 13.59
CA GLU A 113 -1.17 -1.36 14.52
C GLU A 113 -0.30 -2.60 14.27
N ARG A 114 0.65 -2.88 15.18
CA ARG A 114 1.49 -4.09 15.12
C ARG A 114 0.95 -5.28 15.93
N LYS A 115 -0.06 -5.08 16.78
CA LYS A 115 -0.48 -6.08 17.79
C LYS A 115 -1.47 -7.13 17.27
N GLY A 116 -1.87 -7.06 15.99
CA GLY A 116 -2.69 -8.08 15.33
C GLY A 116 -4.03 -8.37 16.01
N LYS A 117 -4.56 -7.44 16.82
CA LYS A 117 -5.89 -7.56 17.41
C LYS A 117 -6.92 -7.02 16.42
N TYR A 118 -7.64 -7.92 15.77
CA TYR A 118 -8.84 -7.66 14.97
C TYR A 118 -9.98 -8.47 15.56
#